data_AF-A0A925PE34-F1
#
_entry.id   AF-A0A925PE34-F1
#
_cell.length_a   1.000
_cell.length_b   1.000
_cell.length_c   1.000
_cell.angle_alpha   90.00
_cell.angle_beta   90.00
_cell.angle_gamma   90.00
#
_symmetry.space_group_name_H-M   'P 1'
#
loop_
_entity.id
_entity.type
_entity.pdbx_description
1 polymer ?
#
loop_
_entity_poly.entity_id
_entity_poly.type
_entity_poly.pdbx_seq_one_letter_code
_entity_poly.pdbx_strand_id
1 'polypeptide(L)' 'MNPWNDFKAGKWQTTIDVRDFIQQNYLPYNGDGNFLAGVTPRTKELWNKCSTLLSQERANNGVL' A
#
# COMPACT_ATOMS: atom_id res chain seq x y z
N MET A 1 21.24 9.38 1.78
CA MET A 1 20.05 9.21 2.65
C MET A 1 20.11 7.80 3.20
N ASN A 2 20.05 7.62 4.52
CA ASN A 2 20.02 6.29 5.12
C ASN A 2 18.56 5.82 5.16
N PRO A 3 18.18 4.75 4.43
CA PRO A 3 16.79 4.27 4.38
C PRO A 3 16.31 3.72 5.72
N TRP A 4 17.21 3.52 6.68
CA TRP A 4 16.94 2.93 7.98
C TRP A 4 16.87 3.93 9.14
N ASN A 5 16.86 5.23 8.83
CA ASN A 5 16.75 6.27 9.85
C ASN A 5 15.48 6.11 10.67
N ASP A 6 15.60 6.36 11.98
CA ASP A 6 14.52 6.34 12.98
C ASP A 6 13.84 4.98 13.24
N PHE A 7 14.25 3.91 12.56
CA PHE A 7 13.87 2.56 12.96
C PHE A 7 14.66 2.07 14.17
N LYS A 8 13.98 1.36 15.07
CA LYS A 8 14.60 0.67 16.19
C LYS A 8 15.52 -0.44 15.67
N ALA A 9 16.73 -0.49 16.24
CA ALA A 9 17.72 -1.52 15.96
C ALA A 9 17.19 -2.92 16.33
N GLY A 10 17.71 -3.95 15.65
CA GLY A 10 17.29 -5.34 15.84
C GLY A 10 18.15 -6.31 15.04
N LYS A 11 17.83 -7.60 15.13
CA LYS A 11 18.49 -8.70 14.39
C LYS A 11 18.37 -8.50 12.88
N TRP A 12 17.33 -7.81 12.44
CA TRP A 12 17.09 -7.47 11.04
C TRP A 12 18.23 -6.65 10.39
N GLN A 13 19.09 -6.00 11.18
CA GLN A 13 20.23 -5.23 10.66
C GLN A 13 21.42 -6.09 10.26
N THR A 14 21.53 -7.30 10.82
CA THR A 14 22.67 -8.20 10.61
C THR A 14 22.28 -9.52 9.94
N THR A 15 20.98 -9.81 9.84
CA THR A 15 20.41 -11.00 9.20
C THR A 15 19.12 -10.64 8.47
N ILE A 16 18.74 -11.43 7.46
CA ILE A 16 17.45 -11.24 6.77
C ILE A 16 16.33 -11.71 7.72
N ASP A 17 15.79 -10.77 8.50
CA ASP A 17 14.72 -11.02 9.47
C ASP A 17 13.63 -9.93 9.40
N VAL A 18 12.74 -10.07 8.42
CA VAL A 18 11.61 -9.14 8.24
C VAL A 18 10.64 -9.18 9.43
N ARG A 19 10.56 -10.31 10.14
CA ARG A 19 9.68 -10.46 11.30
C ARG A 19 10.15 -9.58 12.45
N ASP A 20 11.44 -9.62 12.78
CA ASP A 20 12.04 -8.76 13.80
C ASP A 20 11.88 -7.28 13.43
N PHE A 21 12.13 -6.90 12.17
CA PHE A 21 11.90 -5.52 11.71
C PHE A 21 10.47 -5.03 11.98
N ILE A 22 9.46 -5.81 11.56
CA ILE A 22 8.05 -5.45 11.77
C ILE A 22 7.76 -5.31 13.27
N GLN A 23 8.11 -6.32 14.08
CA GLN A 23 7.81 -6.33 15.51
C GLN A 23 8.43 -5.15 16.27
N GLN A 24 9.63 -4.73 15.91
CA GLN A 24 10.31 -3.61 16.55
C GLN A 24 9.71 -2.25 16.15
N ASN A 25 9.19 -2.13 14.91
CA ASN A 25 8.92 -0.83 14.28
C ASN A 25 7.46 -0.52 13.97
N TYR A 26 6.54 -1.48 14.05
CA TYR A 26 5.12 -1.18 13.85
C TYR A 26 4.52 -0.45 15.06
N LEU A 27 3.57 0.45 14.79
CA LEU A 27 2.73 1.05 15.81
C LEU A 27 1.33 0.44 15.71
N PRO A 28 0.89 -0.38 16.67
CA PRO A 28 -0.48 -0.88 16.69
C PRO A 28 -1.48 0.28 16.63
N TYR A 29 -2.47 0.18 15.76
CA TYR A 29 -3.57 1.13 15.66
C TYR A 29 -4.88 0.42 15.95
N ASN A 30 -5.52 0.76 17.07
CA ASN A 30 -6.80 0.22 17.53
C ASN A 30 -7.94 1.25 17.44
N GLY A 31 -7.73 2.34 16.70
CA GLY A 31 -8.74 3.38 16.49
C GLY A 31 -9.74 3.00 15.39
N ASP A 32 -10.46 3.99 14.88
CA ASP A 32 -11.50 3.82 13.86
C ASP A 32 -11.09 4.37 12.48
N GLY A 33 -12.03 4.41 11.54
CA GLY A 33 -11.81 4.88 10.18
C GLY A 33 -11.81 6.40 10.00
N ASN A 34 -11.92 7.22 11.06
CA ASN A 34 -12.11 8.66 10.91
C ASN A 34 -10.89 9.39 10.32
N PHE A 35 -9.69 8.78 10.39
CA PHE A 35 -8.47 9.35 9.78
C PHE A 35 -8.37 9.08 8.27
N LEU A 36 -9.25 8.26 7.70
CA LEU A 36 -9.16 7.85 6.30
C LEU A 36 -9.33 9.06 5.38
N ALA A 37 -8.32 9.30 4.54
CA ALA A 37 -8.38 10.31 3.50
C ALA A 37 -9.14 9.79 2.26
N GLY A 38 -9.84 10.70 1.57
CA GLY A 38 -10.50 10.40 0.30
C GLY A 38 -9.51 10.20 -0.86
N VAL A 39 -10.03 9.74 -1.99
CA VAL A 39 -9.23 9.54 -3.22
C VAL A 39 -8.71 10.86 -3.79
N THR A 40 -7.48 10.86 -4.29
CA THR A 40 -6.94 12.02 -5.01
C THR A 40 -7.52 12.13 -6.43
N PRO A 41 -7.53 13.33 -7.05
CA PRO A 41 -7.94 13.48 -8.46
C PRO A 41 -7.15 12.59 -9.42
N ARG A 42 -5.83 12.48 -9.23
CA ARG A 42 -4.95 11.62 -10.04
C ARG A 42 -5.34 10.14 -9.91
N THR A 43 -5.62 9.66 -8.70
CA THR A 43 -6.10 8.29 -8.45
C THR A 43 -7.44 8.05 -9.13
N LYS A 44 -8.38 9.00 -9.01
CA LYS A 44 -9.71 8.90 -9.62
C LYS A 44 -9.64 8.85 -11.14
N GLU A 45 -8.80 9.69 -11.75
CA GLU A 45 -8.62 9.69 -13.21
C GLU A 45 -8.05 8.38 -13.74
N LEU A 46 -7.00 7.85 -13.09
CA LEU A 46 -6.42 6.56 -13.46
C LEU A 46 -7.45 5.44 -13.32
N TRP A 47 -8.18 5.41 -12.20
CA TRP A 47 -9.22 4.41 -11.98
C TRP A 47 -10.35 4.48 -13.00
N ASN A 48 -10.77 5.68 -13.42
CA ASN A 48 -11.80 5.85 -14.46
C ASN A 48 -11.35 5.27 -15.81
N LYS A 49 -10.08 5.45 -16.17
CA LYS A 49 -9.49 4.88 -17.40
C LYS A 49 -9.51 3.35 -17.33
N CYS A 50 -9.00 2.77 -16.25
CA CYS A 50 -9.01 1.32 -16.03
C CYS A 50 -10.45 0.76 -16.04
N SER A 51 -11.36 1.40 -15.32
CA SER A 51 -12.76 0.96 -15.21
C SER A 51 -13.49 0.96 -16.56
N THR A 52 -13.16 1.92 -17.43
CA THR A 52 -13.68 1.97 -18.81
C THR A 52 -13.20 0.76 -19.61
N LEU A 53 -11.90 0.48 -19.61
CA LEU A 53 -11.32 -0.66 -20.32
C LEU A 53 -11.85 -2.01 -19.79
N LEU A 54 -11.92 -2.17 -18.47
CA LEU A 54 -12.51 -3.37 -17.86
C LEU A 54 -13.99 -3.57 -18.24
N SER A 55 -14.72 -2.49 -18.50
CA SER A 55 -16.11 -2.57 -18.96
C SER A 55 -16.20 -3.00 -20.42
N GLN A 56 -15.26 -2.57 -21.26
CA GLN A 56 -15.12 -3.00 -22.64
C GLN A 56 -14.70 -4.48 -22.73
N GLU A 57 -13.70 -4.93 -21.94
CA GLU A 57 -13.29 -6.34 -21.88
C GLU A 57 -14.46 -7.25 -21.52
N ARG A 58 -15.29 -6.82 -20.55
CA ARG A 58 -16.50 -7.55 -20.15
C ARG A 58 -17.53 -7.62 -21.27
N ALA A 59 -17.74 -6.53 -22.01
CA ALA A 59 -18.64 -6.51 -23.17
C ALA A 59 -18.15 -7.43 -24.30
N ASN A 60 -16.84 -7.59 -24.43
CA ASN A 60 -16.18 -8.44 -25.42
C ASN A 60 -15.93 -9.89 -24.92
N ASN A 61 -16.61 -10.30 -23.84
CA ASN A 61 -16.53 -11.66 -23.29
C ASN A 61 -15.12 -12.11 -22.85
N GLY A 62 -14.31 -11.16 -22.36
CA GLY A 62 -13.06 -11.43 -21.66
C GLY A 62 -11.78 -10.90 -22.31
N VAL A 63 -11.85 -10.27 -23.48
CA VAL A 63 -10.70 -9.66 -24.17
C VAL A 63 -11.07 -8.31 -24.73
N LEU A 64 -10.20 -7.31 -24.61
CA LEU A 64 -10.44 -5.99 -25.21
C LEU A 64 -10.23 -6.02 -26.72
#